data_AF-A0AAN6NL06-F1
#
_entry.id   AF-A0AAN6NL06-F1
#
_cell.length_a   1.000
_cell.length_b   1.000
_cell.length_c   1.000
_cell.angle_alpha   90.00
_cell.angle_beta   90.00
_cell.angle_gamma   90.00
#
_symmetry.space_group_name_H-M   'P 1'
#
loop_
_entity.id
_entity.type
_entity.pdbx_description
1 polymer ?
#
loop_
_entity_poly.entity_id
_entity_poly.type
_entity_poly.pdbx_seq_one_letter_code
_entity_poly.pdbx_strand_id
1 'polypeptide(L)'
;MTDHDTDPRPSKRLRTNSETVDLASSPSIKESESIHPIVDILGQLAELAGPESSNPYRPLLSSLPASFHTTLLASKQYKLAFDVCLEIDRMFKEIAEEVKKTSSYETKRNAVDAMTEILESVCAARDTLGEEVKNSYQARGEWDERLVEVSAKFQQEELEALANGEWFEELCSLKDSGASYRILEGLEKAVEMLSGYVDHEEGATDEEENNI
;
A
#
# COMPACT_ATOMS: atom_id res chain seq x y z
N MET A 1 -31.16 -56.52 -16.12
CA MET A 1 -30.91 -57.25 -14.86
C MET A 1 -29.53 -57.85 -14.98
N THR A 2 -28.54 -57.12 -14.48
CA THR A 2 -27.14 -57.53 -14.42
C THR A 2 -26.60 -56.90 -13.15
N ASP A 3 -26.48 -57.76 -12.15
CA ASP A 3 -25.73 -57.56 -10.92
C ASP A 3 -24.27 -57.23 -11.26
N HIS A 4 -23.65 -56.28 -10.56
CA HIS A 4 -22.24 -56.43 -10.17
C HIS A 4 -21.79 -55.37 -9.15
N ASP A 5 -21.27 -55.91 -8.04
CA ASP A 5 -20.18 -55.45 -7.19
C ASP A 5 -20.29 -54.13 -6.41
N THR A 6 -20.76 -54.32 -5.19
CA THR A 6 -20.45 -53.56 -3.98
C THR A 6 -18.96 -53.71 -3.64
N ASP A 7 -18.20 -52.62 -3.66
CA ASP A 7 -16.81 -52.57 -3.20
C ASP A 7 -16.72 -52.03 -1.75
N PRO A 8 -16.30 -52.83 -0.75
CA PRO A 8 -16.20 -52.40 0.64
C PRO A 8 -14.86 -51.66 0.89
N ARG A 9 -14.92 -50.33 1.03
CA ARG A 9 -13.76 -49.54 1.48
C ARG A 9 -13.33 -49.91 2.91
N PRO A 10 -12.03 -50.17 3.15
CA PRO A 10 -11.53 -50.51 4.47
C PRO A 10 -11.36 -49.28 5.37
N SER A 11 -12.01 -49.35 6.54
CA SER A 11 -11.83 -48.44 7.69
C SER A 11 -10.37 -48.38 8.15
N LYS A 12 -9.75 -47.20 8.07
CA LYS A 12 -8.46 -46.94 8.73
C LYS A 12 -8.70 -46.41 10.15
N ARG A 13 -8.07 -47.12 11.07
CA ARG A 13 -8.15 -47.00 12.53
C ARG A 13 -7.55 -45.68 13.02
N LEU A 14 -8.26 -45.04 13.96
CA LEU A 14 -7.73 -44.02 14.86
C LEU A 14 -6.62 -44.64 15.72
N ARG A 15 -5.41 -44.08 15.66
CA ARG A 15 -4.36 -44.32 16.65
C ARG A 15 -4.34 -43.15 17.62
N THR A 16 -4.75 -43.43 18.85
CA THR A 16 -4.50 -42.59 20.03
C THR A 16 -3.10 -42.93 20.57
N ASN A 17 -2.17 -41.98 20.46
CA ASN A 17 -0.91 -42.05 21.21
C ASN A 17 -0.97 -40.96 22.29
N SER A 18 -1.18 -41.40 23.53
CA SER A 18 -0.72 -40.68 24.72
C SER A 18 0.78 -40.89 24.84
N GLU A 19 1.56 -39.83 24.74
CA GLU A 19 2.96 -39.85 25.13
C GLU A 19 3.25 -38.59 25.95
N THR A 20 3.38 -38.83 27.26
CA THR A 20 4.03 -37.96 28.24
C THR A 20 5.50 -37.84 27.88
N VAL A 21 5.99 -36.62 27.66
CA VAL A 21 7.43 -36.35 27.55
C VAL A 21 7.80 -35.14 28.40
N ASP A 22 8.87 -35.35 29.14
CA ASP A 22 9.36 -34.60 30.27
C ASP A 22 9.77 -33.15 29.99
N LEU A 23 9.60 -32.33 31.04
CA LEU A 23 10.33 -31.09 31.28
C LEU A 23 11.85 -31.37 31.30
N ALA A 24 12.59 -30.89 30.31
CA ALA A 24 13.98 -30.48 30.50
C ALA A 24 14.51 -29.63 29.34
N SER A 25 15.18 -28.54 29.71
CA SER A 25 16.15 -27.78 28.92
C SER A 25 15.63 -26.92 27.77
N SER A 26 15.32 -25.67 28.13
CA SER A 26 15.26 -24.52 27.23
C SER A 26 16.51 -24.42 26.35
N PRO A 27 16.38 -24.37 25.01
CA PRO A 27 17.49 -23.96 24.17
C PRO A 27 17.70 -22.46 24.35
N SER A 28 18.92 -22.11 24.78
CA SER A 28 19.46 -20.75 24.76
C SER A 28 19.41 -20.24 23.32
N ILE A 29 18.46 -19.34 23.06
CA ILE A 29 18.34 -18.60 21.80
C ILE A 29 19.56 -17.70 21.73
N LYS A 30 20.54 -18.12 20.92
CA LYS A 30 21.62 -17.24 20.49
C LYS A 30 20.97 -16.05 19.78
N GLU A 31 21.33 -14.87 20.22
CA GLU A 31 20.92 -13.56 19.73
C GLU A 31 20.78 -13.59 18.20
N SER A 32 19.52 -13.67 17.76
CA SER A 32 19.15 -13.36 16.39
C SER A 32 19.31 -11.86 16.24
N GLU A 33 20.41 -11.43 15.63
CA GLU A 33 20.53 -10.10 15.04
C GLU A 33 19.42 -9.96 13.98
N SER A 34 18.27 -9.51 14.47
CA SER A 34 17.12 -9.07 13.71
C SER A 34 17.49 -7.74 13.05
N ILE A 35 18.20 -7.84 11.93
CA ILE A 35 18.35 -6.70 11.02
C ILE A 35 16.96 -6.44 10.43
N HIS A 36 16.30 -5.42 10.97
CA HIS A 36 14.96 -4.98 10.56
C HIS A 36 14.98 -4.58 9.08
N PRO A 37 14.25 -5.28 8.19
CA PRO A 37 14.19 -4.92 6.77
C PRO A 37 13.49 -3.57 6.52
N ILE A 38 12.75 -3.07 7.51
CA ILE A 38 12.03 -1.79 7.52
C ILE A 38 13.00 -0.60 7.72
N VAL A 39 14.19 -0.81 8.28
CA VAL A 39 15.14 0.29 8.60
C VAL A 39 15.73 0.93 7.34
N ASP A 40 15.87 0.19 6.24
CA ASP A 40 16.35 0.73 4.95
C ASP A 40 15.27 1.48 4.14
N ILE A 41 13.98 1.15 4.35
CA ILE A 41 12.84 1.86 3.74
C ILE A 41 12.55 3.15 4.54
N LEU A 42 12.65 3.09 5.87
CA LEU A 42 12.63 4.26 6.76
C LEU A 42 13.84 5.18 6.54
N GLY A 43 14.96 4.65 6.05
CA GLY A 43 16.13 5.44 5.70
C GLY A 43 15.95 6.32 4.48
N GLN A 44 15.11 5.90 3.53
CA GLN A 44 14.80 6.68 2.32
C GLN A 44 13.69 7.70 2.57
N LEU A 45 12.73 7.42 3.47
CA LEU A 45 11.75 8.43 3.95
C LEU A 45 12.40 9.54 4.82
N ALA A 46 13.50 9.24 5.52
CA ALA A 46 14.25 10.23 6.30
C ALA A 46 15.04 11.22 5.43
N GLU A 47 15.22 10.95 4.13
CA GLU A 47 15.93 11.82 3.19
C GLU A 47 15.03 12.96 2.65
N LEU A 48 13.69 12.79 2.71
CA LEU A 48 12.68 13.78 2.28
C LEU A 48 12.35 14.86 3.36
N ALA A 49 12.69 14.63 4.64
CA ALA A 49 12.28 15.51 5.77
C ALA A 49 13.18 16.73 6.06
N GLY A 50 14.15 17.04 5.20
CA GLY A 50 14.99 18.24 5.33
C GLY A 50 16.09 18.19 6.41
N PRO A 51 17.12 19.05 6.29
CA PRO A 51 18.41 18.91 7.00
C PRO A 51 18.43 19.23 8.50
N GLU A 52 17.33 19.70 9.09
CA GLU A 52 17.26 20.14 10.50
C GLU A 52 16.76 19.04 11.46
N SER A 53 16.35 17.88 10.95
CA SER A 53 15.85 16.80 11.80
C SER A 53 16.99 16.03 12.49
N SER A 54 17.06 16.15 13.82
CA SER A 54 17.96 15.43 14.73
C SER A 54 17.66 13.92 14.78
N ASN A 55 17.87 13.21 13.67
CA ASN A 55 17.69 11.77 13.61
C ASN A 55 18.99 11.02 13.99
N PRO A 56 19.01 10.24 15.10
CA PRO A 56 20.21 9.56 15.59
C PRO A 56 20.70 8.39 14.72
N TYR A 57 19.97 8.02 13.64
CA TYR A 57 20.28 6.86 12.79
C TYR A 57 20.96 7.20 11.45
N ARG A 58 21.15 8.49 11.14
CA ARG A 58 21.80 8.98 9.90
C ARG A 58 23.18 8.37 9.59
N PRO A 59 24.05 8.05 10.57
CA PRO A 59 25.37 7.46 10.29
C PRO A 59 25.34 5.99 9.82
N LEU A 60 24.24 5.26 10.06
CA LEU A 60 24.15 3.83 9.70
C LEU A 60 23.71 3.64 8.25
N LEU A 61 22.82 4.50 7.77
CA LEU A 61 22.17 4.36 6.45
C LEU A 61 23.06 4.81 5.29
N SER A 62 23.94 5.79 5.49
CA SER A 62 24.91 6.22 4.47
C SER A 62 26.05 5.22 4.23
N SER A 63 26.05 4.08 4.93
CA SER A 63 27.09 3.05 4.85
C SER A 63 26.73 1.85 3.98
N LEU A 64 25.48 1.73 3.50
CA LEU A 64 25.03 0.58 2.71
C LEU A 64 25.18 0.83 1.20
N PRO A 65 25.98 0.05 0.48
CA PRO A 65 26.17 0.24 -0.96
C PRO A 65 24.95 -0.27 -1.74
N ALA A 66 24.48 0.51 -2.73
CA ALA A 66 23.37 0.15 -3.63
C ALA A 66 23.50 -1.22 -4.33
N SER A 67 24.71 -1.81 -4.33
CA SER A 67 24.97 -3.17 -4.82
C SER A 67 24.43 -4.31 -3.94
N PHE A 68 23.86 -4.03 -2.77
CA PHE A 68 23.40 -5.08 -1.85
C PHE A 68 22.12 -5.78 -2.33
N HIS A 69 21.22 -5.07 -3.03
CA HIS A 69 19.93 -5.65 -3.43
C HIS A 69 20.01 -6.57 -4.65
N THR A 70 21.01 -6.40 -5.53
CA THR A 70 21.22 -7.25 -6.73
C THR A 70 21.80 -8.62 -6.42
N THR A 71 22.26 -8.86 -5.19
CA THR A 71 22.85 -10.14 -4.76
C THR A 71 21.94 -10.99 -3.88
N LEU A 72 20.74 -10.50 -3.55
CA LEU A 72 19.73 -11.29 -2.85
C LEU A 72 19.13 -12.34 -3.79
N LEU A 73 18.95 -13.57 -3.29
CA LEU A 73 18.20 -14.61 -4.00
C LEU A 73 16.78 -14.10 -4.29
N ALA A 74 16.24 -14.37 -5.48
CA ALA A 74 14.93 -13.89 -5.92
C ALA A 74 13.80 -14.17 -4.90
N SER A 75 13.84 -15.33 -4.21
CA SER A 75 12.86 -15.65 -3.16
C SER A 75 12.91 -14.72 -1.94
N LYS A 76 14.09 -14.18 -1.62
CA LYS A 76 14.24 -13.17 -0.55
C LYS A 76 13.78 -11.80 -1.02
N GLN A 77 14.03 -11.44 -2.28
CA GLN A 77 13.54 -10.18 -2.86
C GLN A 77 12.01 -10.16 -2.89
N TYR A 78 11.37 -11.25 -3.33
CA TYR A 78 9.92 -11.38 -3.30
C TYR A 78 9.34 -11.23 -1.90
N LYS A 79 9.92 -11.92 -0.90
CA LYS A 79 9.48 -11.78 0.50
C LYS A 79 9.63 -10.33 0.99
N LEU A 80 10.77 -9.71 0.70
CA LEU A 80 11.02 -8.33 1.11
C LEU A 80 10.04 -7.37 0.43
N ALA A 81 9.80 -7.52 -0.87
CA ALA A 81 8.82 -6.73 -1.61
C ALA A 81 7.42 -6.85 -1.02
N PHE A 82 7.03 -8.07 -0.63
CA PHE A 82 5.76 -8.30 0.05
C PHE A 82 5.70 -7.58 1.40
N ASP A 83 6.76 -7.67 2.21
CA ASP A 83 6.85 -6.97 3.50
C ASP A 83 6.79 -5.44 3.31
N VAL A 84 7.46 -4.89 2.28
CA VAL A 84 7.37 -3.48 1.89
C VAL A 84 5.93 -3.09 1.54
N CYS A 85 5.26 -3.90 0.71
CA CYS A 85 3.89 -3.62 0.29
C CYS A 85 2.93 -3.56 1.46
N LEU A 86 3.06 -4.49 2.41
CA LEU A 86 2.23 -4.50 3.63
C LEU A 86 2.49 -3.26 4.49
N GLU A 87 3.72 -2.79 4.56
CA GLU A 87 4.06 -1.60 5.32
C GLU A 87 3.49 -0.33 4.68
N ILE A 88 3.58 -0.21 3.34
CA ILE A 88 2.94 0.90 2.62
C ILE A 88 1.42 0.87 2.80
N ASP A 89 0.80 -0.31 2.66
CA ASP A 89 -0.63 -0.48 2.88
C ASP A 89 -1.06 -0.05 4.30
N ARG A 90 -0.28 -0.45 5.31
CA ARG A 90 -0.47 -0.02 6.70
C ARG A 90 -0.38 1.50 6.84
N MET A 91 0.64 2.14 6.27
CA MET A 91 0.80 3.60 6.31
C MET A 91 -0.39 4.32 5.66
N PHE A 92 -0.83 3.86 4.49
CA PHE A 92 -1.97 4.44 3.76
C PHE A 92 -3.25 4.33 4.59
N LYS A 93 -3.48 3.18 5.22
CA LYS A 93 -4.61 2.97 6.11
C LYS A 93 -4.56 3.87 7.35
N GLU A 94 -3.40 4.00 7.99
CA GLU A 94 -3.23 4.89 9.16
C GLU A 94 -3.49 6.36 8.80
N ILE A 95 -2.98 6.83 7.66
CA ILE A 95 -3.25 8.18 7.14
C ILE A 95 -4.75 8.37 6.90
N ALA A 96 -5.38 7.43 6.21
CA ALA A 96 -6.81 7.49 5.93
C ALA A 96 -7.65 7.52 7.22
N GLU A 97 -7.34 6.71 8.22
CA GLU A 97 -8.07 6.69 9.50
C GLU A 97 -7.91 7.98 10.32
N GLU A 98 -6.73 8.60 10.29
CA GLU A 98 -6.45 9.84 11.03
C GLU A 98 -7.11 11.06 10.38
N VAL A 99 -7.15 11.10 9.04
CA VAL A 99 -7.76 12.21 8.30
C VAL A 99 -9.29 12.09 8.34
N LYS A 100 -9.95 13.14 8.83
CA LYS A 100 -11.40 13.24 8.97
C LYS A 100 -11.95 14.35 8.07
N LYS A 101 -13.24 14.30 7.75
CA LYS A 101 -13.94 15.40 7.04
C LYS A 101 -13.84 16.74 7.77
N THR A 102 -13.76 16.70 9.11
CA THR A 102 -13.62 17.88 9.97
C THR A 102 -12.17 18.33 10.17
N SER A 103 -11.19 17.58 9.64
CA SER A 103 -9.79 18.01 9.67
C SER A 103 -9.61 19.28 8.85
N SER A 104 -8.59 20.08 9.20
CA SER A 104 -8.28 21.29 8.43
C SER A 104 -7.88 20.94 7.00
N TYR A 105 -8.03 21.92 6.10
CA TYR A 105 -7.54 21.83 4.73
C TYR A 105 -6.08 21.39 4.67
N GLU A 106 -5.22 22.02 5.47
CA GLU A 106 -3.78 21.73 5.51
C GLU A 106 -3.47 20.29 5.93
N THR A 107 -4.17 19.74 6.92
CA THR A 107 -3.99 18.33 7.32
C THR A 107 -4.39 17.37 6.22
N LYS A 108 -5.53 17.63 5.55
CA LYS A 108 -5.99 16.79 4.44
C LYS A 108 -4.99 16.85 3.27
N ARG A 109 -4.52 18.05 2.91
CA ARG A 109 -3.51 18.23 1.87
C ARG A 109 -2.22 17.49 2.19
N ASN A 110 -1.64 17.72 3.36
CA ASN A 110 -0.38 17.07 3.77
C ASN A 110 -0.48 15.54 3.77
N ALA A 111 -1.66 14.99 4.05
CA ALA A 111 -1.91 13.56 3.95
C ALA A 111 -1.87 13.05 2.51
N VAL A 112 -2.52 13.73 1.57
CA VAL A 112 -2.46 13.36 0.15
C VAL A 112 -1.05 13.55 -0.39
N ASP A 113 -0.33 14.61 0.00
CA ASP A 113 1.08 14.86 -0.36
C ASP A 113 1.95 13.67 0.08
N ALA A 114 1.86 13.28 1.36
CA ALA A 114 2.64 12.15 1.88
C ALA A 114 2.32 10.83 1.16
N MET A 115 1.06 10.56 0.84
CA MET A 115 0.68 9.38 0.06
C MET A 115 1.23 9.46 -1.36
N THR A 116 1.18 10.63 -2.00
CA THR A 116 1.72 10.88 -3.35
C THR A 116 3.24 10.65 -3.38
N GLU A 117 3.99 11.20 -2.41
CA GLU A 117 5.44 11.00 -2.30
C GLU A 117 5.83 9.51 -2.16
N ILE A 118 5.07 8.74 -1.38
CA ILE A 118 5.30 7.29 -1.25
C ILE A 118 5.10 6.60 -2.60
N LEU A 119 4.04 6.95 -3.34
CA LEU A 119 3.75 6.36 -4.64
C LEU A 119 4.79 6.75 -5.69
N GLU A 120 5.24 8.00 -5.70
CA GLU A 120 6.32 8.47 -6.56
C GLU A 120 7.61 7.70 -6.30
N SER A 121 7.96 7.49 -5.03
CA SER A 121 9.12 6.70 -4.63
C SER A 121 9.04 5.27 -5.17
N VAL A 122 7.88 4.62 -5.04
CA VAL A 122 7.65 3.28 -5.61
C VAL A 122 7.75 3.29 -7.15
N CYS A 123 7.16 4.28 -7.82
CA CYS A 123 7.21 4.41 -9.28
C CYS A 123 8.64 4.66 -9.79
N ALA A 124 9.43 5.43 -9.04
CA ALA A 124 10.81 5.77 -9.37
C ALA A 124 11.79 4.62 -9.13
N ALA A 125 11.46 3.64 -8.27
CA ALA A 125 12.30 2.47 -8.03
C ALA A 125 12.38 1.60 -9.31
N ARG A 126 13.59 1.47 -9.88
CA ARG A 126 13.87 0.70 -11.12
C ARG A 126 14.68 -0.57 -10.88
N ASP A 127 14.99 -0.88 -9.62
CA ASP A 127 15.71 -2.08 -9.27
C ASP A 127 14.78 -3.30 -9.20
N THR A 128 15.37 -4.48 -9.07
CA THR A 128 14.58 -5.73 -9.00
C THR A 128 13.61 -5.74 -7.83
N LEU A 129 13.97 -5.10 -6.70
CA LEU A 129 13.08 -5.01 -5.55
C LEU A 129 11.88 -4.11 -5.83
N GLY A 130 12.09 -2.93 -6.42
CA GLY A 130 11.02 -2.02 -6.82
C GLY A 130 10.03 -2.64 -7.80
N GLU A 131 10.52 -3.40 -8.79
CA GLU A 131 9.64 -4.13 -9.71
C GLU A 131 8.80 -5.20 -8.99
N GLU A 132 9.39 -5.93 -8.04
CA GLU A 132 8.63 -6.90 -7.23
C GLU A 132 7.61 -6.22 -6.30
N VAL A 133 7.89 -5.02 -5.80
CA VAL A 133 6.93 -4.21 -5.03
C VAL A 133 5.74 -3.80 -5.91
N LYS A 134 5.99 -3.28 -7.11
CA LYS A 134 4.93 -2.92 -8.07
C LYS A 134 4.07 -4.14 -8.43
N ASN A 135 4.69 -5.28 -8.71
CA ASN A 135 3.98 -6.53 -9.00
C ASN A 135 3.17 -7.04 -7.81
N SER A 136 3.71 -6.94 -6.59
CA SER A 136 3.02 -7.34 -5.36
C SER A 136 1.80 -6.45 -5.10
N TYR A 137 1.89 -5.15 -5.40
CA TYR A 137 0.77 -4.22 -5.34
C TYR A 137 -0.33 -4.60 -6.35
N GLN A 138 -0.02 -4.84 -7.63
CA GLN A 138 -1.04 -5.21 -8.63
C GLN A 138 -1.92 -6.39 -8.21
N ALA A 139 -1.38 -7.32 -7.41
CA ALA A 139 -2.13 -8.48 -6.98
C ALA A 139 -3.15 -8.19 -5.86
N ARG A 140 -2.98 -7.11 -5.08
CA ARG A 140 -3.65 -6.96 -3.77
C ARG A 140 -3.87 -5.53 -3.26
N GLY A 141 -3.28 -4.53 -3.90
CA GLY A 141 -3.13 -3.22 -3.30
C GLY A 141 -4.35 -2.33 -3.50
N GLU A 142 -4.68 -1.59 -2.44
CA GLU A 142 -5.80 -0.65 -2.37
C GLU A 142 -5.28 0.80 -2.15
N TRP A 143 -4.02 1.08 -2.49
CA TRP A 143 -3.36 2.36 -2.20
C TRP A 143 -4.09 3.55 -2.84
N ASP A 144 -4.50 3.40 -4.08
CA ASP A 144 -5.35 4.34 -4.81
C ASP A 144 -6.74 4.48 -4.18
N GLU A 145 -7.36 3.39 -3.73
CA GLU A 145 -8.64 3.47 -3.00
C GLU A 145 -8.53 4.29 -1.71
N ARG A 146 -7.42 4.15 -0.97
CA ARG A 146 -7.15 4.97 0.22
C ARG A 146 -6.92 6.42 -0.12
N LEU A 147 -6.22 6.70 -1.23
CA LEU A 147 -6.04 8.07 -1.70
C LEU A 147 -7.40 8.70 -2.06
N VAL A 148 -8.25 7.96 -2.79
CA VAL A 148 -9.64 8.36 -3.08
C VAL A 148 -10.42 8.60 -1.79
N GLU A 149 -10.26 7.74 -0.78
CA GLU A 149 -10.92 7.88 0.53
C GLU A 149 -10.53 9.20 1.23
N VAL A 150 -9.25 9.57 1.18
CA VAL A 150 -8.76 10.84 1.74
C VAL A 150 -9.25 12.03 0.91
N SER A 151 -9.19 11.95 -0.42
CA SER A 151 -9.67 12.99 -1.34
C SER A 151 -11.17 13.26 -1.17
N ALA A 152 -11.98 12.23 -0.90
CA ALA A 152 -13.42 12.36 -0.64
C ALA A 152 -13.75 13.07 0.70
N LYS A 153 -12.75 13.44 1.50
CA LYS A 153 -12.92 14.19 2.76
C LYS A 153 -12.75 15.69 2.58
N PHE A 154 -12.33 16.15 1.40
CA PHE A 154 -12.29 17.57 1.06
C PHE A 154 -13.70 18.12 0.78
N GLN A 155 -13.89 19.39 1.10
CA GLN A 155 -15.06 20.18 0.73
C GLN A 155 -14.86 20.76 -0.68
N GLN A 156 -15.95 21.15 -1.34
CA GLN A 156 -15.91 21.65 -2.71
C GLN A 156 -14.95 22.86 -2.86
N GLU A 157 -15.00 23.81 -1.91
CA GLU A 157 -14.13 24.99 -1.93
C GLU A 157 -12.65 24.64 -1.77
N GLU A 158 -12.35 23.55 -1.06
CA GLU A 158 -10.99 23.06 -0.89
C GLU A 158 -10.50 22.29 -2.13
N LEU A 159 -11.38 21.55 -2.80
CA LEU A 159 -11.10 20.89 -4.07
C LEU A 159 -10.77 21.93 -5.15
N GLU A 160 -11.55 23.00 -5.23
CA GLU A 160 -11.28 24.12 -6.13
C GLU A 160 -9.92 24.79 -5.84
N ALA A 161 -9.54 24.91 -4.57
CA ALA A 161 -8.24 25.43 -4.19
C ALA A 161 -7.08 24.50 -4.62
N LEU A 162 -7.28 23.18 -4.53
CA LEU A 162 -6.28 22.19 -4.96
C LEU A 162 -6.14 22.13 -6.48
N ALA A 163 -7.25 22.12 -7.22
CA ALA A 163 -7.26 22.00 -8.67
C ALA A 163 -6.49 23.14 -9.38
N ASN A 164 -6.35 24.29 -8.72
CA ASN A 164 -5.64 25.45 -9.25
C ASN A 164 -4.17 25.54 -8.79
N GLY A 165 -3.66 24.55 -8.06
CA GLY A 165 -2.30 24.53 -7.51
C GLY A 165 -1.31 23.66 -8.30
N GLU A 166 -0.01 23.95 -8.16
CA GLU A 166 1.11 23.15 -8.72
C GLU A 166 1.00 21.68 -8.32
N TRP A 167 0.49 21.43 -7.11
CA TRP A 167 0.25 20.10 -6.58
C TRP A 167 -0.64 19.21 -7.47
N PHE A 168 -1.66 19.77 -8.12
CA PHE A 168 -2.54 18.98 -8.99
C PHE A 168 -1.79 18.49 -10.24
N GLU A 169 -0.81 19.26 -10.71
CA GLU A 169 0.08 18.85 -11.81
C GLU A 169 0.98 17.68 -11.40
N GLU A 170 1.49 17.69 -10.16
CA GLU A 170 2.28 16.58 -9.60
C GLU A 170 1.45 15.30 -9.52
N LEU A 171 0.21 15.38 -9.04
CA LEU A 171 -0.70 14.24 -8.98
C LEU A 171 -1.02 13.68 -10.37
N CYS A 172 -1.21 14.55 -11.37
CA CYS A 172 -1.39 14.14 -12.76
C CYS A 172 -0.13 13.46 -13.33
N SER A 173 1.05 13.99 -13.03
CA SER A 173 2.34 13.39 -13.41
C SER A 173 2.52 12.00 -12.78
N LEU A 174 2.10 11.83 -11.52
CA LEU A 174 2.09 10.53 -10.86
C LEU A 174 1.12 9.55 -11.55
N LYS A 175 -0.08 9.99 -11.94
CA LYS A 175 -1.02 9.17 -12.72
C LYS A 175 -0.37 8.64 -13.99
N ASP A 176 0.25 9.52 -14.77
CA ASP A 176 0.90 9.12 -16.03
C ASP A 176 2.08 8.16 -15.80
N SER A 177 2.83 8.38 -14.72
CA SER A 177 3.93 7.50 -14.30
C SER A 177 3.43 6.12 -13.86
N GLY A 178 2.36 6.07 -13.06
CA GLY A 178 1.74 4.84 -12.57
C GLY A 178 1.08 4.01 -13.67
N ALA A 179 0.45 4.67 -14.64
CA ALA A 179 -0.22 4.02 -15.78
C ALA A 179 0.71 3.10 -16.57
N SER A 180 1.99 3.46 -16.70
CA SER A 180 3.02 2.65 -17.37
C SER A 180 3.25 1.30 -16.70
N TYR A 181 2.97 1.20 -15.41
CA TYR A 181 3.13 -0.02 -14.61
C TYR A 181 1.79 -0.67 -14.27
N ARG A 182 0.65 -0.20 -14.78
CA ARG A 182 -0.70 -0.66 -14.37
C ARG A 182 -0.90 -0.71 -12.86
N ILE A 183 -0.21 0.18 -12.16
CA ILE A 183 -0.42 0.45 -10.75
C ILE A 183 -1.21 1.75 -10.69
N LEU A 184 -2.09 1.89 -9.69
CA LEU A 184 -2.85 3.12 -9.47
C LEU A 184 -3.92 3.38 -10.54
N GLU A 185 -4.60 2.35 -11.05
CA GLU A 185 -5.72 2.53 -11.98
C GLU A 185 -6.86 3.36 -11.35
N GLY A 186 -7.09 3.24 -10.04
CA GLY A 186 -8.04 4.04 -9.28
C GLY A 186 -7.58 5.48 -9.02
N LEU A 187 -6.32 5.84 -9.29
CA LEU A 187 -5.83 7.22 -9.14
C LEU A 187 -6.51 8.17 -10.12
N GLU A 188 -6.97 7.66 -11.28
CA GLU A 188 -7.78 8.45 -12.22
C GLU A 188 -9.03 9.01 -11.54
N LYS A 189 -9.71 8.19 -10.72
CA LYS A 189 -10.88 8.62 -9.95
C LYS A 189 -10.52 9.64 -8.88
N ALA A 190 -9.35 9.51 -8.22
CA ALA A 190 -8.90 10.50 -7.25
C ALA A 190 -8.61 11.85 -7.94
N VAL A 191 -7.93 11.84 -9.08
CA VAL A 191 -7.64 13.03 -9.89
C VAL A 191 -8.94 13.68 -10.36
N GLU A 192 -9.89 12.90 -10.86
CA GLU A 192 -11.21 13.39 -11.29
C GLU A 192 -11.94 14.08 -10.12
N MET A 193 -12.02 13.44 -8.95
CA MET A 193 -12.60 14.04 -7.75
C MET A 193 -11.90 15.33 -7.33
N LEU A 194 -10.57 15.37 -7.43
CA LEU A 194 -9.75 16.52 -7.03
C LEU A 194 -9.82 17.67 -8.03
N SER A 195 -10.07 17.39 -9.30
CA SER A 195 -10.20 18.39 -10.35
C SER A 195 -11.48 19.22 -10.25
N GLY A 196 -12.42 18.83 -9.37
CA GLY A 196 -13.75 19.45 -9.26
C GLY A 196 -14.66 19.17 -10.45
N TYR A 197 -14.19 18.43 -11.47
CA TYR A 197 -15.01 17.84 -12.52
C TYR A 197 -15.72 16.62 -11.95
N VAL A 198 -16.72 16.85 -11.10
CA VAL A 198 -17.77 15.85 -10.95
C VAL A 198 -18.66 16.07 -12.15
N ASP A 199 -18.65 15.14 -13.10
CA ASP A 199 -19.64 15.12 -14.18
C ASP A 199 -21.00 14.99 -13.48
N HIS A 200 -21.60 16.15 -13.17
CA HIS A 200 -22.98 16.24 -12.78
C HIS A 200 -23.72 15.84 -14.05
N GLU A 201 -23.87 14.53 -14.26
CA GLU A 201 -24.96 14.00 -15.04
C GLU A 201 -26.19 14.70 -14.48
N GLU A 202 -26.62 15.75 -15.19
CA GLU A 202 -27.89 16.41 -15.00
C GLU A 202 -28.90 15.30 -15.19
N GLY A 203 -29.23 14.63 -14.09
CA GLY A 203 -30.34 13.72 -14.01
C GLY A 203 -31.53 14.56 -14.43
N ALA A 204 -31.92 14.37 -15.69
CA ALA A 204 -33.14 14.91 -16.25
C ALA A 204 -34.22 14.58 -15.23
N THR A 205 -34.61 15.58 -14.45
CA THR A 205 -35.77 15.49 -13.60
C THR A 205 -36.91 15.33 -14.58
N ASP A 206 -37.35 14.07 -14.75
CA ASP A 206 -38.62 13.77 -15.39
C ASP A 206 -39.67 14.60 -14.63
N GLU A 207 -39.99 15.75 -15.21
CA GLU A 207 -41.20 16.49 -14.91
C GLU A 207 -42.34 15.54 -15.30
N GLU A 208 -42.73 14.67 -14.37
CA GLU A 208 -43.95 13.89 -14.49
C GLU A 208 -45.11 14.89 -14.39
N GLU A 209 -45.50 15.29 -15.58
CA GLU A 209 -46.60 16.14 -15.96
C GLU A 209 -47.87 15.73 -15.20
N ASN A 210 -48.28 16.63 -14.32
CA ASN A 210 -49.48 16.56 -13.51
C ASN A 210 -50.70 16.55 -14.45
N ASN A 211 -51.15 15.38 -14.87
CA ASN A 211 -52.35 15.25 -15.69
C ASN A 211 -53.59 15.05 -14.81
N ILE A 212 -54.48 16.04 -14.94
CA ILE A 212 -55.80 16.22 -14.35
C ILE A 212 -56.79 15.18 -14.87
#